data_AF-A0A1V0UAJ3-F1
#
_entry.id   AF-A0A1V0UAJ3-F1
#
_cell.length_a   1.000
_cell.length_b   1.000
_cell.length_c   1.000
_cell.angle_alpha   90.00
_cell.angle_beta   90.00
_cell.angle_gamma   90.00
#
_symmetry.space_group_name_H-M   'P 1'
#
loop_
_entity.id
_entity.type
_entity.pdbx_description
1 polymer ?
#
loop_
_entity_poly.entity_id
_entity_poly.type
_entity_poly.pdbx_seq_one_letter_code
_entity_poly.pdbx_strand_id
1 'polypeptide(L)'
;MWRWRPLLPALPAPVSLGEGGAPPVPLRHLPGVRINDERANPTGSFMDHMASPGVSWARDRGFGTVAVASTGHAAVSTAAYAAAAWAVHHGRGDGYAPS
;
A
#
# COMPACT_ATOMS: atom_id res chain seq x y z
N MET A 1 -3.02 0.13 -8.94
CA MET A 1 -2.63 -1.29 -8.75
C MET A 1 -3.82 -2.22 -9.02
N TRP A 2 -4.91 -2.06 -8.27
CA TRP A 2 -6.11 -2.92 -8.30
C TRP A 2 -6.86 -3.02 -9.64
N ARG A 3 -6.47 -2.29 -10.68
CA ARG A 3 -6.91 -2.59 -12.06
C ARG A 3 -6.48 -4.00 -12.52
N TRP A 4 -5.41 -4.54 -11.91
CA TRP A 4 -4.87 -5.88 -12.18
C TRP A 4 -5.39 -6.95 -11.21
N ARG A 5 -6.57 -6.74 -10.58
CA ARG A 5 -7.19 -7.68 -9.63
C ARG A 5 -7.17 -9.16 -10.04
N PRO A 6 -7.37 -9.54 -11.32
CA PRO A 6 -7.28 -10.95 -11.74
C PRO A 6 -5.91 -11.61 -11.51
N LEU A 7 -4.85 -10.82 -11.31
CA LEU A 7 -3.48 -11.28 -11.06
C LEU A 7 -3.09 -11.20 -9.58
N LEU A 8 -3.99 -10.75 -8.71
CA LEU A 8 -3.74 -10.54 -7.28
C LEU A 8 -4.55 -11.55 -6.45
N PRO A 9 -4.19 -11.78 -5.17
CA PRO A 9 -5.02 -12.55 -4.26
C PRO A 9 -6.45 -12.00 -4.21
N ALA A 10 -7.43 -12.91 -4.10
CA ALA A 10 -8.84 -12.55 -4.01
C ALA A 10 -9.13 -11.88 -2.65
N LEU A 11 -9.03 -10.55 -2.61
CA LEU A 11 -9.28 -9.72 -1.45
C LEU A 11 -10.58 -8.95 -1.65
N PRO A 12 -11.64 -9.20 -0.85
CA PRO A 12 -12.97 -8.63 -1.07
C PRO A 12 -13.01 -7.12 -0.80
N ALA A 13 -12.25 -6.64 0.18
CA ALA A 13 -12.17 -5.24 0.58
C ALA A 13 -10.71 -4.75 0.61
N PRO A 14 -10.09 -4.51 -0.55
CA PRO A 14 -8.71 -4.05 -0.60
C PRO A 14 -8.55 -2.66 0.03
N VAL A 15 -7.50 -2.50 0.81
CA VAL A 15 -7.00 -1.21 1.31
C VAL A 15 -6.17 -0.59 0.20
N SER A 16 -6.61 0.55 -0.32
CA SER A 16 -5.90 1.28 -1.37
C SER A 16 -5.84 2.76 -1.03
N LEU A 17 -4.71 3.39 -1.35
CA LEU A 17 -4.54 4.84 -1.28
C LEU A 17 -4.42 5.46 -2.68
N GLY A 18 -4.66 4.67 -3.73
CA GLY A 18 -4.52 5.09 -5.13
C GLY A 18 -3.17 4.75 -5.76
N GLU A 19 -2.43 3.80 -5.20
CA GLU A 19 -1.10 3.41 -5.66
C GLU A 19 -1.08 2.77 -7.06
N GLY A 20 -0.03 3.09 -7.80
CA GLY A 20 0.29 2.62 -9.14
C GLY A 20 -0.64 3.19 -10.23
N GLY A 21 -0.18 3.15 -11.48
CA GLY A 21 -0.96 3.67 -12.62
C GLY A 21 -0.48 4.99 -13.18
N ALA A 22 0.53 5.61 -12.58
CA ALA A 22 1.32 6.62 -13.27
C ALA A 22 1.96 5.99 -14.53
N PRO A 23 1.78 6.60 -15.72
CA PRO A 23 2.47 6.14 -16.92
C PRO A 23 3.96 6.53 -16.87
N PRO A 24 4.86 5.76 -17.51
CA PRO A 24 6.27 6.15 -17.58
C PRO A 24 6.48 7.49 -18.30
N VAL A 25 7.26 8.37 -17.71
CA VAL A 25 7.56 9.72 -18.20
C VAL A 25 8.80 9.74 -19.09
N PRO A 26 8.80 10.45 -20.23
CA PRO A 26 9.98 10.52 -21.10
C PRO A 26 11.11 11.35 -20.46
N LEU A 27 12.35 10.91 -20.65
CA LEU A 27 13.53 11.69 -20.26
C LEU A 27 13.88 12.73 -21.33
N ARG A 28 13.75 14.01 -20.98
CA ARG A 28 13.97 15.13 -21.92
C ARG A 28 15.35 15.14 -22.57
N HIS A 29 16.38 14.68 -21.86
CA HIS A 29 17.77 14.70 -22.31
C HIS A 29 18.23 13.38 -22.95
N LEU A 30 17.38 12.35 -22.97
CA LEU A 30 17.73 11.03 -23.49
C LEU A 30 16.56 10.45 -24.31
N PRO A 31 16.50 10.78 -25.62
CA PRO A 31 15.43 10.31 -26.49
C PRO A 31 15.29 8.79 -26.48
N GLY A 32 14.05 8.31 -26.48
CA GLY A 32 13.74 6.87 -26.42
C GLY A 32 13.78 6.27 -25.01
N VAL A 33 14.29 6.99 -24.00
CA VAL A 33 14.29 6.51 -22.61
C VAL A 33 13.11 7.10 -21.83
N ARG A 34 12.47 6.23 -21.05
CA ARG A 34 11.34 6.56 -20.16
C ARG A 34 11.66 6.12 -18.75
N ILE A 35 11.27 6.93 -17.77
CA ILE A 35 11.34 6.61 -16.35
C ILE A 35 9.97 6.20 -15.86
N ASN A 36 9.92 5.07 -15.16
CA ASN A 36 8.78 4.75 -14.33
C ASN A 36 8.92 5.50 -12.99
N ASP A 37 8.24 6.64 -12.84
CA ASP A 37 8.37 7.48 -11.64
C ASP A 37 7.43 7.00 -10.53
N GLU A 38 7.93 6.06 -9.72
CA GLU A 38 7.19 5.49 -8.59
C GLU A 38 7.14 6.43 -7.37
N ARG A 39 7.71 7.63 -7.44
CA ARG A 39 7.55 8.65 -6.39
C ARG A 39 6.15 9.27 -6.41
N ALA A 40 5.41 9.09 -7.50
CA ALA A 40 4.03 9.56 -7.62
C ALA A 40 3.02 8.71 -6.80
N ASN A 41 3.46 7.61 -6.19
CA ASN A 41 2.61 6.84 -5.29
C ASN A 41 2.32 7.59 -3.98
N PRO A 42 1.23 7.25 -3.26
CA PRO A 42 0.78 7.94 -2.06
C PRO A 42 1.84 8.25 -0.99
N THR A 43 2.81 7.35 -0.77
CA THR A 43 3.89 7.54 0.22
C THR A 43 5.24 7.88 -0.40
N GLY A 44 5.26 8.18 -1.70
CA GLY A 44 6.47 8.60 -2.39
C GLY A 44 7.37 7.46 -2.85
N SER A 45 6.89 6.21 -2.87
CA SER A 45 7.71 5.07 -3.33
C SER A 45 6.90 3.90 -3.88
N PHE A 46 7.59 3.01 -4.60
CA PHE A 46 7.03 1.75 -5.10
C PHE A 46 6.61 0.78 -3.98
N MET A 47 7.03 1.01 -2.73
CA MET A 47 6.66 0.13 -1.61
C MET A 47 5.15 0.13 -1.34
N ASP A 48 4.43 1.14 -1.83
CA ASP A 48 2.97 1.17 -1.80
C ASP A 48 2.32 -0.01 -2.53
N HIS A 49 2.97 -0.51 -3.59
CA HIS A 49 2.50 -1.70 -4.31
C HIS A 49 2.64 -2.97 -3.46
N MET A 50 3.51 -2.96 -2.44
CA MET A 50 3.67 -4.07 -1.50
C MET A 50 2.79 -3.90 -0.27
N ALA A 51 2.71 -2.69 0.30
CA ALA A 51 1.92 -2.41 1.50
C ALA A 51 0.42 -2.59 1.24
N SER A 52 -0.08 -2.13 0.10
CA SER A 52 -1.50 -2.24 -0.29
C SER A 52 -2.05 -3.67 -0.19
N PRO A 53 -1.54 -4.67 -0.93
CA PRO A 53 -2.04 -6.04 -0.82
C PRO A 53 -1.68 -6.71 0.50
N GLY A 54 -0.51 -6.40 1.08
CA GLY A 54 -0.06 -7.02 2.34
C GLY A 54 -0.96 -6.64 3.53
N VAL A 55 -1.25 -5.36 3.67
CA VAL A 55 -2.16 -4.85 4.72
C VAL A 55 -3.60 -5.30 4.44
N SER A 56 -4.04 -5.29 3.17
CA SER A 56 -5.35 -5.82 2.78
C SER A 56 -5.53 -7.28 3.20
N TRP A 57 -4.51 -8.11 2.94
CA TRP A 57 -4.50 -9.52 3.31
C TRP A 57 -4.53 -9.72 4.83
N ALA A 58 -3.78 -8.90 5.58
CA ALA A 58 -3.75 -8.96 7.03
C ALA A 58 -5.13 -8.62 7.62
N ARG A 59 -5.74 -7.54 7.13
CA ARG A 59 -7.08 -7.12 7.54
C ARG A 59 -8.14 -8.17 7.20
N ASP A 60 -8.09 -8.74 6.00
CA ASP A 60 -9.01 -9.79 5.54
C ASP A 60 -8.99 -11.04 6.45
N ARG A 61 -7.85 -11.33 7.08
CA ARG A 61 -7.68 -12.44 8.04
C ARG A 61 -7.94 -12.08 9.49
N GLY A 62 -8.39 -10.85 9.76
CA GLY A 62 -8.69 -10.39 11.12
C GLY A 62 -7.46 -10.07 11.96
N PHE A 63 -6.28 -9.90 11.36
CA PHE A 63 -5.13 -9.39 12.11
C PHE A 63 -5.34 -7.90 12.44
N GLY A 64 -5.08 -7.52 13.70
CA GLY A 64 -5.14 -6.13 14.18
C GLY A 64 -3.82 -5.37 14.03
N THR A 65 -2.73 -6.06 13.69
CA THR A 65 -1.37 -5.49 13.69
C THR A 65 -0.59 -6.01 12.49
N VAL A 66 0.23 -5.13 11.91
CA VAL A 66 1.26 -5.46 10.92
C VAL A 66 2.61 -4.92 11.39
N ALA A 67 3.69 -5.61 11.04
CA ALA A 67 5.04 -5.20 11.37
C ALA A 67 5.94 -5.31 10.14
N VAL A 68 6.93 -4.44 10.06
CA VAL A 68 7.95 -4.45 9.00
C VAL A 68 9.31 -4.10 9.61
N ALA A 69 10.33 -4.87 9.27
CA ALA A 69 11.70 -4.56 9.64
C ALA A 69 12.29 -3.61 8.58
N SER A 70 12.14 -2.30 8.81
CA SER A 70 12.67 -1.27 7.91
C SER A 70 12.80 0.06 8.63
N THR A 71 13.78 0.86 8.23
CA THR A 71 13.96 2.25 8.66
C THR A 71 13.60 3.26 7.56
N GLY A 72 13.01 2.81 6.44
CA GLY A 72 12.80 3.63 5.25
C GLY A 72 11.40 3.51 4.62
N HIS A 73 11.32 3.62 3.30
CA HIS A 73 10.07 3.66 2.53
C HIS A 73 9.09 2.52 2.85
N ALA A 74 9.58 1.32 3.16
CA ALA A 74 8.73 0.20 3.54
C ALA A 74 8.00 0.45 4.87
N ALA A 75 8.68 1.07 5.84
CA ALA A 75 8.09 1.44 7.13
C ALA A 75 7.02 2.54 6.95
N VAL A 76 7.33 3.58 6.17
CA VAL A 76 6.38 4.67 5.88
C VAL A 76 5.15 4.15 5.14
N SER A 77 5.35 3.35 4.10
CA SER A 77 4.27 2.74 3.34
C SER A 77 3.40 1.85 4.22
N THR A 78 4.01 0.92 4.96
CA THR A 78 3.27 0.02 5.87
C THR A 78 2.45 0.80 6.90
N ALA A 79 3.02 1.85 7.50
CA ALA A 79 2.33 2.69 8.47
C ALA A 79 1.12 3.44 7.85
N ALA A 80 1.28 4.00 6.65
CA ALA A 80 0.18 4.72 5.96
C ALA A 80 -0.98 3.79 5.61
N TYR A 81 -0.70 2.60 5.07
CA TYR A 81 -1.73 1.62 4.74
C TYR A 81 -2.37 1.01 5.99
N ALA A 82 -1.59 0.79 7.05
CA ALA A 82 -2.14 0.37 8.34
C ALA A 82 -3.11 1.40 8.90
N ALA A 83 -2.73 2.68 8.89
CA ALA A 83 -3.64 3.75 9.29
C ALA A 83 -4.93 3.72 8.46
N ALA A 84 -4.85 3.57 7.13
CA ALA A 84 -6.04 3.48 6.28
C ALA A 84 -6.92 2.25 6.57
N ALA A 85 -6.33 1.11 6.95
CA ALA A 85 -7.04 -0.11 7.27
C ALA A 85 -7.84 -0.01 8.58
N TRP A 86 -7.26 0.60 9.61
CA TRP A 86 -7.79 0.56 10.98
C TRP A 86 -8.22 1.92 11.57
N ALA A 87 -8.07 3.03 10.84
CA ALA A 87 -8.58 4.35 11.27
C ALA A 87 -10.10 4.36 11.51
N VAL A 88 -10.86 3.44 10.91
CA VAL A 88 -12.31 3.31 11.09
C VAL A 88 -12.69 2.43 12.30
N HIS A 89 -11.75 1.62 12.83
CA HIS A 89 -12.04 0.70 13.93
C HIS A 89 -12.00 1.35 15.33
N HIS A 90 -11.28 2.45 15.52
CA HIS A 90 -11.13 3.09 16.83
C HIS A 90 -12.40 3.80 17.36
N GLY A 91 -13.52 3.77 16.63
CA GLY A 91 -14.82 4.32 17.04
C GLY A 91 -15.84 3.29 17.53
N ARG A 92 -15.54 1.98 17.52
CA ARG A 92 -16.48 0.93 17.91
C ARG A 92 -15.85 -0.17 18.76
N GLY A 93 -15.39 0.19 19.96
CA GLY A 93 -15.33 -0.71 21.13
C GLY A 93 -14.97 -2.18 20.89
N ASP A 94 -14.01 -2.47 20.01
CA ASP A 94 -13.66 -3.83 19.61
C ASP A 94 -12.24 -4.15 20.07
N GLY A 95 -12.15 -4.47 21.35
CA GLY A 95 -11.35 -5.61 21.83
C GLY A 95 -9.85 -5.64 21.51
N TYR A 96 -9.22 -4.55 21.09
CA TYR A 96 -7.76 -4.49 20.97
C TYR A 96 -7.17 -4.47 22.40
N ALA A 97 -6.96 -5.68 22.93
CA ALA A 97 -6.10 -5.92 24.07
C ALA A 97 -4.72 -6.27 23.51
N PRO A 98 -3.72 -5.38 23.57
CA PRO A 98 -2.35 -5.78 23.26
C PRO A 98 -1.94 -6.88 24.24
N SER A 99 -1.48 -8.01 23.70
CA SER A 99 -0.88 -9.11 24.46
C SER A 99 0.40 -8.66 25.15
#